data_AF-A0A7W1VZY5-F1
#
_entry.id   AF-A0A7W1VZY5-F1
#
_cell.length_a   1.000
_cell.length_b   1.000
_cell.length_c   1.000
_cell.angle_alpha   90.00
_cell.angle_beta   90.00
_cell.angle_gamma   90.00
#
_symmetry.space_group_name_H-M   'P 1'
#
loop_
_entity.id
_entity.type
_entity.pdbx_description
1 polymer ?
#
loop_
_entity_poly.entity_id
_entity_poly.type
_entity_poly.pdbx_seq_one_letter_code
_entity_poly.pdbx_strand_id
1 'polypeptide(L)'
;MLYNANDDRNSILAAIIDSSDDAIISKNLDGIILSWNKSAETMFGYTEAEVVGKHISIIIPKDRQREEDMIISSLKAGNRIEHFQTIRRRKNGTEIY
;
A
#
# COMPACT_ATOMS: atom_id res chain seq x y z
N MET A 1 -20.64 -19.10 -24.40
CA MET A 1 -20.00 -18.43 -23.25
C MET A 1 -18.50 -18.49 -23.48
N LEU A 2 -17.86 -17.36 -23.74
CA LEU A 2 -16.39 -17.30 -23.84
C LEU A 2 -15.84 -17.25 -22.42
N TYR A 3 -14.96 -18.18 -22.09
CA TYR A 3 -14.25 -18.27 -20.82
C TYR A 3 -13.22 -17.14 -20.79
N ASN A 4 -13.42 -16.10 -19.96
CA ASN A 4 -12.50 -14.97 -19.86
C ASN A 4 -11.40 -15.30 -18.86
N ALA A 5 -10.33 -15.97 -19.32
CA ALA A 5 -9.19 -16.36 -18.49
C ALA A 5 -8.52 -15.18 -17.74
N ASN A 6 -8.78 -13.93 -18.14
CA ASN A 6 -8.33 -12.73 -17.44
C ASN A 6 -9.12 -12.47 -16.15
N ASP A 7 -10.41 -12.76 -16.12
CA ASP A 7 -11.24 -12.57 -14.92
C ASP A 7 -10.84 -13.58 -13.84
N ASP A 8 -10.56 -14.83 -14.23
CA ASP A 8 -10.04 -15.86 -13.33
C ASP A 8 -8.66 -15.47 -12.78
N ARG A 9 -7.76 -14.96 -13.63
CA ARG A 9 -6.41 -14.56 -13.22
C ARG A 9 -6.45 -13.37 -12.25
N ASN A 10 -7.30 -12.38 -12.50
CA ASN A 10 -7.49 -11.26 -11.60
C ASN A 10 -8.10 -11.70 -10.26
N SER A 11 -9.06 -12.63 -10.30
CA SER A 11 -9.69 -13.18 -9.09
C SER A 11 -8.68 -13.97 -8.24
N ILE A 12 -7.79 -14.74 -8.88
CA ILE A 12 -6.70 -15.46 -8.20
C ILE A 12 -5.71 -14.46 -7.58
N LEU A 13 -5.31 -13.41 -8.30
CA LEU A 13 -4.41 -12.39 -7.76
C LEU A 13 -5.03 -11.67 -6.56
N ALA A 14 -6.31 -11.32 -6.62
CA ALA A 14 -7.04 -10.73 -5.50
C ALA A 14 -7.06 -11.68 -4.29
N ALA A 15 -7.40 -12.96 -4.52
CA ALA A 15 -7.43 -13.97 -3.46
C ALA A 15 -6.05 -14.15 -2.79
N ILE A 16 -4.96 -14.13 -3.56
CA ILE A 16 -3.59 -14.22 -3.03
C ILE A 16 -3.27 -13.00 -2.15
N ILE A 17 -3.57 -11.80 -2.63
CA ILE A 17 -3.34 -10.55 -1.87
C ILE A 17 -4.16 -10.51 -0.58
N ASP A 18 -5.42 -10.95 -0.63
CA ASP A 18 -6.33 -10.94 0.52
C ASP A 18 -5.99 -12.02 1.55
N SER A 19 -5.43 -13.15 1.11
CA SER A 19 -5.00 -14.24 2.00
C SER A 19 -3.63 -14.01 2.65
N SER A 20 -2.89 -12.99 2.22
CA SER A 20 -1.55 -12.71 2.75
C SER A 20 -1.64 -12.13 4.16
N ASP A 21 -0.87 -12.69 5.10
CA ASP A 21 -0.71 -12.12 6.44
C ASP A 21 0.08 -10.79 6.43
N ASP A 22 0.79 -10.50 5.32
CA ASP A 22 1.52 -9.25 5.14
C ASP A 22 0.59 -8.14 4.67
N ALA A 23 0.82 -6.93 5.19
CA ALA A 23 0.16 -5.75 4.69
C ALA A 23 0.68 -5.40 3.28
N ILE A 24 -0.20 -5.47 2.29
CA ILE A 24 0.10 -5.16 0.89
C ILE A 24 -0.69 -3.93 0.47
N ILE A 25 0.03 -2.91 0.01
CA ILE A 25 -0.51 -1.62 -0.39
C ILE A 25 0.06 -1.27 -1.76
N SER A 26 -0.80 -0.87 -2.69
CA SER A 26 -0.36 -0.30 -3.97
C SER A 26 -0.70 1.19 -4.06
N LYS A 27 0.12 1.94 -4.78
CA LYS A 27 -0.07 3.37 -5.03
C LYS A 27 0.49 3.77 -6.40
N ASN A 28 0.02 4.89 -6.94
CA ASN A 28 0.62 5.49 -8.13
C ASN A 28 1.87 6.33 -7.78
N LEU A 29 2.53 6.91 -8.79
CA LEU A 29 3.73 7.75 -8.62
C LEU A 29 3.46 9.13 -8.02
N ASP A 30 2.19 9.48 -7.78
CA ASP A 30 1.76 10.66 -7.03
C ASP A 30 1.43 10.31 -5.58
N GLY A 31 1.76 9.08 -5.14
CA GLY A 31 1.53 8.62 -3.77
C GLY A 31 0.07 8.28 -3.45
N ILE A 32 -0.83 8.26 -4.45
CA ILE A 32 -2.24 7.95 -4.26
C ILE A 32 -2.45 6.45 -4.17
N ILE A 33 -3.08 6.01 -3.07
CA ILE A 33 -3.38 4.61 -2.78
C ILE A 33 -4.38 4.06 -3.80
N LEU A 34 -4.04 2.92 -4.39
CA LEU A 34 -4.85 2.21 -5.39
C LEU A 34 -5.49 0.95 -4.81
N SER A 35 -4.84 0.27 -3.87
CA SER A 35 -5.39 -0.92 -3.20
C SER A 35 -4.87 -1.06 -1.78
N TRP A 36 -5.65 -1.74 -0.95
CA TRP A 36 -5.39 -1.90 0.47
C TRP A 36 -5.92 -3.24 0.98
N ASN A 37 -5.04 -4.23 1.19
CA ASN A 37 -5.49 -5.58 1.55
C ASN A 37 -5.96 -5.69 3.01
N LYS A 38 -6.56 -6.84 3.36
CA LYS A 38 -7.11 -7.08 4.70
C LYS A 38 -6.09 -6.98 5.82
N SER A 39 -4.87 -7.42 5.56
CA SER A 39 -3.76 -7.34 6.53
C SER A 39 -3.28 -5.90 6.72
N ALA A 40 -3.33 -5.05 5.70
CA ALA A 40 -3.11 -3.62 5.84
C ALA A 40 -4.22 -2.95 6.68
N GLU A 41 -5.48 -3.36 6.54
CA GLU A 41 -6.55 -2.87 7.43
C GLU A 41 -6.27 -3.18 8.89
N THR A 42 -5.89 -4.42 9.17
CA THR A 42 -5.54 -4.88 10.52
C THR A 42 -4.29 -4.17 11.05
N MET A 43 -3.28 -3.98 10.17
CA MET A 43 -2.02 -3.37 10.54
C MET A 43 -2.15 -1.88 10.81
N PHE A 44 -2.89 -1.09 10.01
CA PHE A 44 -2.95 0.37 10.20
C PHE A 44 -4.26 0.89 10.79
N GLY A 45 -5.30 0.05 10.86
CA GLY A 45 -6.61 0.41 11.43
C GLY A 45 -7.51 1.24 10.52
N TYR A 46 -7.18 1.33 9.22
CA TYR A 46 -8.02 1.97 8.20
C TYR A 46 -8.65 0.92 7.31
N THR A 47 -9.90 1.11 6.90
CA THR A 47 -10.50 0.25 5.87
C THR A 47 -10.06 0.68 4.47
N GLU A 48 -10.13 -0.21 3.48
CA GLU A 48 -9.85 0.13 2.09
C GLU A 48 -10.67 1.34 1.61
N ALA A 49 -11.99 1.32 1.90
CA ALA A 49 -12.91 2.39 1.55
C ALA A 49 -12.55 3.75 2.16
N GLU A 50 -11.82 3.76 3.28
CA GLU A 50 -11.35 4.99 3.91
C GLU A 50 -10.10 5.56 3.24
N VAL A 51 -9.31 4.77 2.51
CA VAL A 51 -7.94 5.16 2.12
C VAL A 51 -7.67 5.12 0.62
N VAL A 52 -8.37 4.30 -0.15
CA VAL A 52 -8.23 4.30 -1.60
C VAL A 52 -8.59 5.69 -2.15
N GLY A 53 -7.75 6.20 -3.06
CA GLY A 53 -7.84 7.56 -3.59
C GLY A 53 -7.23 8.64 -2.68
N LYS A 54 -6.76 8.31 -1.48
CA LYS A 54 -6.01 9.23 -0.60
C LYS A 54 -4.50 9.06 -0.79
N HIS A 55 -3.75 10.09 -0.39
CA HIS A 55 -2.30 10.04 -0.40
C HIS A 55 -1.75 9.17 0.75
N ILE A 56 -0.71 8.38 0.49
CA ILE A 56 -0.10 7.43 1.45
C ILE A 56 0.47 8.08 2.72
N SER A 57 0.69 9.40 2.69
CA SER A 57 1.18 10.19 3.84
C SER A 57 0.32 10.06 5.11
N ILE A 58 -0.92 9.57 5.00
CA ILE A 58 -1.80 9.30 6.15
C ILE A 58 -1.17 8.35 7.18
N ILE A 59 -0.39 7.37 6.73
CA ILE A 59 0.31 6.39 7.58
C ILE A 59 1.77 6.76 7.83
N ILE A 60 2.22 7.96 7.44
CA ILE A 60 3.60 8.39 7.61
C ILE A 60 3.68 9.38 8.79
N PRO A 61 4.59 9.18 9.75
CA PRO A 61 4.88 10.17 10.79
C PRO A 61 5.26 11.54 10.21
N LYS A 62 4.98 12.63 10.94
CA LYS A 62 5.19 14.00 10.42
C LYS A 62 6.66 14.32 10.18
N ASP A 63 7.53 13.78 11.02
CA ASP A 63 8.99 13.89 10.94
C ASP A 63 9.62 13.01 9.85
N ARG A 64 8.85 12.08 9.26
CA ARG A 64 9.31 11.12 8.24
C ARG A 64 8.74 11.36 6.83
N GLN A 65 8.03 12.46 6.59
CA GLN A 65 7.40 12.74 5.28
C GLN A 65 8.41 12.72 4.11
N ARG A 66 9.65 13.17 4.36
CA ARG A 66 10.74 13.18 3.36
C ARG A 66 11.11 11.80 2.83
N GLU A 67 10.82 10.72 3.56
CA GLU A 67 11.07 9.37 3.09
C GLU A 67 10.22 9.05 1.85
N GLU A 68 8.98 9.53 1.81
CA GLU A 68 8.11 9.32 0.65
C GLU A 68 8.64 10.05 -0.58
N ASP A 69 9.11 11.29 -0.42
CA ASP A 69 9.72 12.06 -1.52
C ASP A 69 10.93 11.33 -2.11
N MET A 70 11.78 10.75 -1.25
CA MET A 70 12.94 9.95 -1.68
C MET A 70 12.51 8.68 -2.42
N ILE A 71 11.51 7.97 -1.90
CA ILE A 71 10.97 6.75 -2.54
C ILE A 71 10.43 7.10 -3.93
N ILE A 72 9.56 8.11 -4.04
CA ILE A 72 8.96 8.52 -5.32
C ILE A 72 10.03 8.98 -6.30
N SER A 73 11.02 9.77 -5.86
CA SER A 73 12.11 10.22 -6.73
C SER A 73 12.93 9.06 -7.28
N SER A 74 13.23 8.06 -6.44
CA SER A 74 13.96 6.86 -6.86
C SER A 74 13.15 6.01 -7.84
N LEU A 75 11.85 5.80 -7.57
CA LEU A 75 10.95 5.08 -8.47
C LEU A 75 10.81 5.78 -9.83
N LYS A 76 10.71 7.12 -9.84
CA LYS A 76 10.67 7.92 -11.09
C LYS A 76 11.96 7.81 -11.91
N ALA A 77 13.10 7.56 -11.26
CA ALA A 77 14.37 7.28 -11.92
C ALA A 77 14.47 5.83 -12.46
N GLY A 78 13.42 5.01 -12.30
CA GLY A 78 13.41 3.61 -12.74
C GLY A 78 14.10 2.65 -11.76
N ASN A 79 14.52 3.14 -10.58
CA ASN A 79 15.15 2.30 -9.59
C ASN A 79 14.09 1.52 -8.80
N ARG A 80 14.43 0.28 -8.42
CA ARG A 80 13.66 -0.50 -7.47
C ARG A 80 14.15 -0.23 -6.05
N ILE A 81 13.23 -0.06 -5.12
CA ILE A 81 13.53 -0.07 -3.68
C ILE A 81 13.39 -1.52 -3.21
N GLU A 82 14.49 -2.18 -2.85
CA GLU A 82 14.43 -3.60 -2.45
C GLU A 82 13.87 -3.77 -1.04
N HIS A 83 14.51 -3.19 -0.03
CA HIS A 83 14.06 -3.22 1.37
C HIS A 83 14.29 -1.85 1.99
N PHE A 84 13.27 -1.32 2.66
CA PHE A 84 13.34 -0.07 3.40
C PHE A 84 12.61 -0.23 4.72
N GLN A 85 13.38 -0.32 5.81
CA GLN A 85 12.82 -0.34 7.16
C GLN A 85 12.46 1.08 7.58
N THR A 86 11.23 1.29 8.05
CA THR A 86 10.76 2.61 8.48
C THR A 86 9.67 2.48 9.52
N ILE A 87 9.38 3.60 10.19
CA ILE A 87 8.25 3.73 11.09
C ILE A 87 7.04 4.25 10.33
N ARG A 88 5.90 3.61 10.55
CA ARG A 88 4.60 4.07 10.08
C ARG A 88 3.66 4.32 11.25
N ARG A 89 2.58 5.06 10.99
CA ARG A 89 1.59 5.47 12.00
C ARG A 89 0.23 4.87 11.68
N ARG A 90 -0.37 4.23 12.68
CA ARG A 90 -1.75 3.71 12.65
C ARG A 90 -2.77 4.84 12.76
N LYS A 91 -4.04 4.55 12.47
CA LYS A 91 -5.18 5.48 12.61
C LYS A 91 -5.33 6.06 14.01
N ASN A 92 -5.06 5.24 15.03
CA ASN A 92 -5.12 5.66 16.44
C ASN A 92 -3.89 6.48 16.90
N GLY A 93 -2.93 6.75 16.00
CA GLY A 93 -1.72 7.50 16.30
C GLY A 93 -0.54 6.67 16.79
N THR A 94 -0.71 5.36 17.08
CA THR A 94 0.40 4.49 17.47
C THR A 94 1.36 4.26 16.31
N GLU A 95 2.65 4.25 16.60
CA GLU A 95 3.70 3.97 15.63
C GLU A 95 4.04 2.47 15.58
N ILE A 96 4.35 1.98 14.38
CA ILE A 96 4.77 0.60 14.11
C ILE A 96 6.08 0.62 13.31
N TYR A 97 6.97 -0.32 13.62
CA TYR A 97 8.27 -0.53 12.97
C TYR A 97 8.19 -1.68 11.96
#